data_AF-A0A316WSN8-F1
#
_entry.id   AF-A0A316WSN8-F1
#
_cell.length_a   1.000
_cell.length_b   1.000
_cell.length_c   1.000
_cell.angle_alpha   90.00
_cell.angle_beta   90.00
_cell.angle_gamma   90.00
#
_symmetry.space_group_name_H-M   'P 1'
#
loop_
_entity.id
_entity.type
_entity.pdbx_description
1 polymer ?
#
loop_
_entity_poly.entity_id
_entity_poly.type
_entity_poly.pdbx_seq_one_letter_code
_entity_poly.pdbx_strand_id
1 'polypeptide(L)'
;MSLFNKYIPLISDSWKEKYQGVLEEEHLKRLEENIRKYKNDALEWDLPYFNEEIKINRADSFDKLINILGSTDSDEVKAKHLEIIPIEDWLIVLGQRLTSASIRDENAIPPLQNVLIDACEESFNNEITIAQRAWEKHTGRMEDHFWGEVKGNNQQKQEKVMQKIHYILENKTWWNIFFHYKHGLVFEVREKQGHGIRWSHGGKKLIGFLEKFINE
;
A
#
# COMPACT_ATOMS: atom_id res chain seq x y z
N MET A 1 -1.61 -9.09 19.65
CA MET A 1 -0.24 -9.20 19.10
C MET A 1 -0.36 -9.94 17.77
N SER A 2 0.44 -9.57 16.76
CA SER A 2 0.35 -10.20 15.44
C SER A 2 0.71 -11.69 15.53
N LEU A 3 0.05 -12.52 14.72
CA LEU A 3 0.36 -13.94 14.54
C LEU A 3 1.86 -14.19 14.25
N PHE A 4 2.51 -13.24 13.58
CA PHE A 4 3.90 -13.35 13.15
C PHE A 4 4.92 -13.08 14.27
N ASN A 5 4.54 -12.35 15.33
CA ASN A 5 5.48 -11.82 16.33
C ASN A 5 6.32 -12.90 17.02
N LYS A 6 5.79 -14.10 17.21
CA LYS A 6 6.52 -15.20 17.85
C LYS A 6 7.62 -15.81 16.96
N TYR A 7 7.52 -15.63 15.65
CA TYR A 7 8.52 -16.14 14.69
C TYR A 7 9.64 -15.13 14.45
N ILE A 8 9.39 -13.82 14.61
CA ILE A 8 10.39 -12.77 14.34
C ILE A 8 11.71 -13.01 15.10
N PRO A 9 11.73 -13.34 16.40
CA PRO A 9 13.00 -13.62 17.08
C PRO A 9 13.77 -14.82 16.49
N LEU A 10 13.07 -15.74 15.84
CA LEU A 10 13.61 -16.99 15.28
C LEU A 10 14.07 -16.85 13.82
N ILE A 11 13.67 -15.78 13.14
CA ILE A 11 14.11 -15.47 11.77
C ILE A 11 15.59 -15.03 11.80
N SER A 12 16.36 -15.46 10.81
CA SER A 12 17.79 -15.13 10.67
C SER A 12 18.03 -13.62 10.50
N ASP A 13 19.15 -13.15 11.04
CA ASP A 13 19.50 -11.72 10.98
C ASP A 13 19.76 -11.25 9.54
N SER A 14 20.32 -12.10 8.68
CA SER A 14 20.53 -11.78 7.26
C SER A 14 19.22 -11.58 6.51
N TRP A 15 18.19 -12.37 6.82
CA TRP A 15 16.86 -12.19 6.24
C TRP A 15 16.22 -10.89 6.75
N LYS A 16 16.31 -10.62 8.06
CA LYS A 16 15.80 -9.38 8.66
C LYS A 16 16.47 -8.16 8.08
N GLU A 17 17.80 -8.13 7.96
CA GLU A 17 18.53 -6.98 7.41
C GLU A 17 17.99 -6.59 6.04
N LYS A 18 17.70 -7.60 5.20
CA LYS A 18 17.21 -7.42 3.84
C LYS A 18 15.72 -7.04 3.78
N TYR A 19 14.87 -7.64 4.60
CA TYR A 19 13.41 -7.54 4.47
C TYR A 19 12.71 -6.93 5.69
N GLN A 20 13.43 -6.33 6.63
CA GLN A 20 12.90 -5.76 7.89
C GLN A 20 11.65 -4.90 7.71
N GLY A 21 11.55 -4.16 6.60
CA GLY A 21 10.38 -3.34 6.32
C GLY A 21 9.08 -4.14 6.36
N VAL A 22 9.05 -5.37 5.85
CA VAL A 22 7.83 -6.22 5.88
C VAL A 22 7.47 -6.70 7.29
N LEU A 23 8.43 -6.66 8.22
CA LEU A 23 8.27 -7.04 9.62
C LEU A 23 7.82 -5.88 10.52
N GLU A 24 7.62 -4.69 9.96
CA GLU A 24 7.02 -3.57 10.68
C GLU A 24 5.60 -3.92 11.18
N GLU A 25 5.25 -3.45 12.37
CA GLU A 25 4.00 -3.84 13.03
C GLU A 25 2.76 -3.54 12.16
N GLU A 26 2.77 -2.44 11.41
CA GLU A 26 1.71 -2.07 10.47
C GLU A 26 1.51 -3.15 9.39
N HIS A 27 2.60 -3.61 8.78
CA HIS A 27 2.56 -4.57 7.69
C HIS A 27 2.23 -5.97 8.20
N LEU A 28 2.73 -6.37 9.37
CA LEU A 28 2.37 -7.64 10.01
C LEU A 28 0.88 -7.72 10.37
N LYS A 29 0.30 -6.63 10.88
CA LYS A 29 -1.15 -6.53 11.11
C LYS A 29 -1.92 -6.66 9.81
N ARG A 30 -1.47 -6.01 8.74
CA ARG A 30 -2.11 -6.07 7.43
C ARG A 30 -2.03 -7.46 6.80
N LEU A 31 -0.89 -8.14 6.89
CA LEU A 31 -0.72 -9.52 6.44
C LEU A 31 -1.72 -10.45 7.14
N GLU A 32 -1.82 -10.37 8.47
CA GLU A 32 -2.77 -11.17 9.24
C GLU A 32 -4.22 -10.86 8.85
N GLU A 33 -4.55 -9.57 8.69
CA GLU A 33 -5.88 -9.16 8.26
C GLU A 33 -6.23 -9.69 6.86
N ASN A 34 -5.30 -9.59 5.91
CA ASN A 34 -5.50 -10.09 4.55
C ASN A 34 -5.62 -11.61 4.54
N ILE A 35 -4.79 -12.35 5.28
CA ILE A 35 -4.90 -13.80 5.43
C ILE A 35 -6.26 -14.19 6.01
N ARG A 36 -6.72 -13.47 7.05
CA ARG A 36 -8.04 -13.70 7.65
C ARG A 36 -9.18 -13.43 6.67
N LYS A 37 -9.10 -12.34 5.90
CA LYS A 37 -10.11 -12.00 4.87
C LYS A 37 -10.12 -13.02 3.74
N TYR A 38 -8.95 -13.48 3.28
CA TYR A 38 -8.80 -14.52 2.27
C TYR A 38 -9.47 -15.83 2.71
N LYS A 39 -9.19 -16.30 3.93
CA LYS A 39 -9.82 -17.51 4.49
C LYS A 39 -11.35 -17.44 4.61
N ASN A 40 -11.91 -16.24 4.65
CA ASN A 40 -13.34 -15.99 4.81
C ASN A 40 -14.02 -15.53 3.52
N ASP A 41 -13.35 -15.60 2.36
CA ASP A 41 -13.86 -15.09 1.07
C ASP A 41 -14.32 -13.61 1.12
N ALA A 42 -13.65 -12.81 1.97
CA ALA A 42 -14.00 -11.41 2.24
C ALA A 42 -12.94 -10.42 1.77
N LEU A 43 -11.94 -10.86 0.99
CA LEU A 43 -10.88 -9.97 0.52
C LEU A 43 -11.24 -9.36 -0.84
N GLU A 44 -11.41 -8.04 -0.86
CA GLU A 44 -11.67 -7.27 -2.08
C GLU A 44 -10.35 -6.91 -2.78
N TRP A 45 -10.02 -7.58 -3.89
CA TRP A 45 -8.79 -7.31 -4.67
C TRP A 45 -9.02 -7.07 -6.17
N ASP A 46 -10.24 -7.21 -6.66
CA ASP A 46 -10.54 -7.05 -8.09
C ASP A 46 -10.80 -5.58 -8.47
N LEU A 47 -11.12 -4.75 -7.48
CA LEU A 47 -11.39 -3.33 -7.66
C LEU A 47 -10.28 -2.46 -7.07
N PRO A 48 -9.98 -1.29 -7.65
CA PRO A 48 -10.44 -0.83 -8.97
C PRO A 48 -9.95 -1.75 -10.09
N TYR A 49 -10.72 -1.81 -11.17
CA TYR A 49 -10.30 -2.49 -12.39
C TYR A 49 -9.23 -1.65 -13.10
N PHE A 50 -8.18 -2.31 -13.58
CA PHE A 50 -7.16 -1.69 -14.41
C PHE A 50 -6.75 -2.67 -15.49
N ASN A 51 -6.94 -2.30 -16.75
CA ASN A 51 -6.71 -3.17 -17.90
C ASN A 51 -5.24 -3.60 -18.09
N GLU A 52 -4.28 -2.80 -17.60
CA GLU A 52 -2.85 -3.16 -17.62
C GLU A 52 -2.41 -3.97 -16.38
N GLU A 53 -3.32 -4.30 -15.46
CA GLU A 53 -3.01 -5.15 -14.32
C GLU A 53 -2.67 -6.58 -14.79
N ILE A 54 -1.52 -7.08 -14.36
CA ILE A 54 -1.13 -8.47 -14.55
C ILE A 54 -1.96 -9.35 -13.61
N LYS A 55 -2.68 -10.31 -14.18
CA LYS A 55 -3.36 -11.36 -13.40
C LYS A 55 -2.34 -12.37 -12.90
N ILE A 56 -2.36 -12.60 -11.60
CA ILE A 56 -1.47 -13.53 -10.89
C ILE A 56 -2.28 -14.55 -10.12
N ASN A 57 -1.71 -15.73 -9.88
CA ASN A 57 -2.32 -16.70 -8.98
C ASN A 57 -2.07 -16.30 -7.52
N ARG A 58 -2.96 -15.46 -6.98
CA ARG A 58 -2.86 -15.01 -5.57
C ARG A 58 -3.01 -16.17 -4.60
N ALA A 59 -3.84 -17.17 -4.93
CA ALA A 59 -4.10 -18.31 -4.06
C ALA A 59 -2.79 -19.02 -3.68
N ASP A 60 -1.90 -19.23 -4.65
CA ASP A 60 -0.60 -19.86 -4.41
C ASP A 60 0.23 -19.12 -3.33
N SER A 61 0.26 -17.78 -3.37
CA SER A 61 0.99 -16.98 -2.38
C SER A 61 0.35 -17.06 -0.99
N PHE A 62 -0.98 -16.95 -0.92
CA PHE A 62 -1.70 -17.08 0.35
C PHE A 62 -1.53 -18.47 0.97
N ASP A 63 -1.69 -19.52 0.16
CA ASP A 63 -1.65 -20.90 0.61
C ASP A 63 -0.26 -21.28 1.15
N LYS A 64 0.84 -20.78 0.55
CA LYS A 64 2.20 -20.94 1.09
C LYS A 64 2.28 -20.48 2.55
N LEU A 65 1.90 -19.24 2.83
CA LEU A 65 1.95 -18.68 4.19
C LEU A 65 0.98 -19.39 5.12
N ILE A 66 -0.25 -19.64 4.68
CA ILE A 66 -1.30 -20.28 5.48
C ILE A 66 -0.90 -21.69 5.90
N ASN A 67 -0.36 -22.48 4.98
CA ASN A 67 0.06 -23.86 5.24
C ASN A 67 1.21 -23.91 6.25
N ILE A 68 2.19 -23.01 6.13
CA ILE A 68 3.29 -22.93 7.10
C ILE A 68 2.77 -22.56 8.48
N LEU A 69 1.97 -21.50 8.58
CA LEU A 69 1.41 -21.01 9.85
C LEU A 69 0.50 -22.06 10.51
N GLY A 70 -0.28 -22.79 9.72
CA GLY A 70 -1.22 -23.83 10.16
C GLY A 70 -0.62 -25.22 10.40
N SER A 71 0.64 -25.46 10.00
CA SER A 71 1.30 -26.76 10.18
C SER A 71 1.51 -27.12 11.66
N THR A 72 1.81 -28.40 11.94
CA THR A 72 2.16 -28.89 13.28
C THR A 72 3.65 -28.74 13.61
N ASP A 73 4.43 -28.12 12.71
CA ASP A 73 5.87 -27.92 12.88
C ASP A 73 6.19 -27.02 14.08
N SER A 74 7.42 -27.14 14.60
CA SER A 74 7.91 -26.25 15.66
C SER A 74 8.02 -24.81 15.15
N ASP A 75 8.01 -23.83 16.06
CA ASP A 75 8.07 -22.42 15.67
C ASP A 75 9.40 -22.08 14.95
N GLU A 76 10.50 -22.77 15.26
CA GLU A 76 11.79 -22.64 14.57
C GLU A 76 11.74 -23.18 13.14
N VAL A 77 11.06 -24.31 12.93
CA VAL A 77 10.89 -24.89 11.59
C VAL A 77 9.99 -23.99 10.74
N LYS A 78 8.90 -23.47 11.33
CA LYS A 78 8.03 -22.50 10.67
C LYS A 78 8.78 -21.22 10.29
N ALA A 79 9.60 -20.68 11.19
CA ALA A 79 10.41 -19.49 10.89
C ALA A 79 11.34 -19.72 9.69
N LYS A 80 12.03 -20.88 9.64
CA LYS A 80 12.87 -21.25 8.49
C LYS A 80 12.07 -21.39 7.19
N HIS A 81 10.87 -21.97 7.25
CA HIS A 81 10.01 -22.07 6.07
C HIS A 81 9.51 -20.70 5.61
N LEU A 82 9.18 -19.80 6.53
CA LEU A 82 8.80 -18.41 6.24
C LEU A 82 9.92 -17.66 5.51
N GLU A 83 11.19 -17.88 5.88
CA GLU A 83 12.35 -17.26 5.22
C GLU A 83 12.55 -17.71 3.77
N ILE A 84 12.15 -18.95 3.46
CA ILE A 84 12.28 -19.55 2.11
C ILE A 84 11.24 -18.96 1.15
N ILE A 85 10.12 -18.45 1.66
CA ILE A 85 9.08 -17.84 0.83
C ILE A 85 9.66 -16.60 0.11
N PRO A 86 9.58 -16.53 -1.22
CA PRO A 86 9.97 -15.35 -1.99
C PRO A 86 9.29 -14.08 -1.47
N ILE A 87 10.04 -12.97 -1.39
CA ILE A 87 9.48 -11.68 -0.95
C ILE A 87 8.29 -11.24 -1.80
N GLU A 88 8.25 -11.59 -3.08
CA GLU A 88 7.09 -11.36 -3.95
C GLU A 88 5.80 -11.97 -3.39
N ASP A 89 5.83 -13.19 -2.84
CA ASP A 89 4.66 -13.81 -2.23
C ASP A 89 4.21 -13.06 -0.96
N TRP A 90 5.16 -12.57 -0.15
CA TRP A 90 4.85 -11.70 1.00
C TRP A 90 4.16 -10.41 0.56
N LEU A 91 4.67 -9.78 -0.51
CA LEU A 91 4.11 -8.54 -1.05
C LEU A 91 2.72 -8.75 -1.66
N ILE A 92 2.50 -9.87 -2.34
CA ILE A 92 1.18 -10.28 -2.86
C ILE A 92 0.19 -10.45 -1.71
N VAL A 93 0.56 -11.15 -0.64
CA VAL A 93 -0.30 -11.32 0.55
C VAL A 93 -0.52 -9.99 1.28
N LEU A 94 0.48 -9.09 1.28
CA LEU A 94 0.34 -7.72 1.80
C LEU A 94 -0.60 -6.86 0.93
N GLY A 95 -0.87 -7.30 -0.30
CA GLY A 95 -1.88 -6.72 -1.20
C GLY A 95 -1.30 -6.01 -2.43
N GLN A 96 -0.03 -6.23 -2.77
CA GLN A 96 0.56 -5.62 -3.96
C GLN A 96 -0.21 -6.07 -5.20
N ARG A 97 -0.60 -5.10 -6.03
CA ARG A 97 -1.16 -5.37 -7.37
C ARG A 97 -0.09 -5.05 -8.40
N LEU A 98 -0.06 -5.82 -9.49
CA LEU A 98 1.08 -5.85 -10.39
C LEU A 98 0.75 -5.30 -11.77
N THR A 99 1.72 -4.64 -12.37
CA THR A 99 1.75 -4.13 -13.75
C THR A 99 3.07 -4.53 -14.38
N SER A 100 3.25 -4.30 -15.68
CA SER A 100 4.51 -4.61 -16.38
C SER A 100 5.74 -3.88 -15.80
N ALA A 101 5.54 -2.70 -15.22
CA ALA A 101 6.59 -1.87 -14.63
C ALA A 101 6.79 -2.08 -13.11
N SER A 102 6.06 -3.02 -12.50
CA SER A 102 6.15 -3.28 -11.05
C SER A 102 7.50 -3.87 -10.66
N ILE A 103 8.03 -3.40 -9.54
CA ILE A 103 9.11 -4.09 -8.84
C ILE A 103 8.55 -5.10 -7.84
N ARG A 104 9.31 -6.17 -7.58
CA ARG A 104 8.85 -7.35 -6.81
C ARG A 104 9.90 -7.88 -5.83
N ASP A 105 10.89 -7.04 -5.53
CA ASP A 105 11.97 -7.33 -4.58
C ASP A 105 11.78 -6.54 -3.27
N GLU A 106 12.78 -6.52 -2.39
CA GLU A 106 12.74 -5.77 -1.13
C GLU A 106 12.40 -4.27 -1.28
N ASN A 107 12.69 -3.66 -2.44
CA ASN A 107 12.37 -2.26 -2.70
C ASN A 107 10.87 -2.07 -2.97
N ALA A 108 10.10 -3.14 -3.13
CA ALA A 108 8.65 -3.08 -3.31
C ALA A 108 7.88 -3.07 -1.97
N ILE A 109 8.58 -3.20 -0.83
CA ILE A 109 7.97 -3.07 0.49
C ILE A 109 7.38 -1.65 0.62
N PRO A 110 6.07 -1.52 0.93
CA PRO A 110 5.41 -0.22 0.95
C PRO A 110 5.94 0.63 2.10
N PRO A 111 5.94 1.97 1.97
CA PRO A 111 6.24 2.86 3.09
C PRO A 111 5.13 2.79 4.15
N LEU A 112 5.51 3.07 5.40
CA LEU A 112 4.57 3.17 6.52
C LEU A 112 3.60 4.34 6.34
N GLN A 113 2.41 4.20 6.92
CA GLN A 113 1.34 5.17 6.77
C GLN A 113 1.71 6.55 7.33
N ASN A 114 2.46 6.61 8.44
CA ASN A 114 2.94 7.88 8.99
C ASN A 114 3.87 8.62 8.03
N VAL A 115 4.79 7.92 7.36
CA VAL A 115 5.69 8.52 6.36
C VAL A 115 4.91 9.16 5.20
N LEU A 116 3.83 8.50 4.77
CA LEU A 116 2.95 9.01 3.72
C LEU A 116 2.18 10.26 4.16
N ILE A 117 1.69 10.27 5.39
CA ILE A 117 0.97 11.39 5.99
C ILE A 117 1.91 12.58 6.17
N ASP A 118 3.10 12.36 6.73
CA ASP A 118 4.12 13.40 6.93
C ASP A 118 4.45 14.11 5.60
N ALA A 119 4.63 13.35 4.53
CA ALA A 119 4.89 13.90 3.19
C ALA A 119 3.72 14.72 2.61
N CYS A 120 2.48 14.45 3.06
CA CYS A 120 1.30 15.23 2.69
C CYS A 120 1.21 16.54 3.50
N GLU A 121 1.64 16.51 4.76
CA GLU A 121 1.60 17.62 5.70
C GLU A 121 2.79 18.59 5.56
N GLU A 122 3.80 18.24 4.76
CA GLU A 122 4.90 19.15 4.43
C GLU A 122 4.39 20.53 3.98
N SER A 123 4.97 21.58 4.54
CA SER A 123 4.64 22.96 4.17
C SER A 123 5.05 23.23 2.72
N PHE A 124 4.09 23.66 1.90
CA PHE A 124 4.40 24.22 0.60
C PHE A 124 4.91 25.66 0.72
N ASN A 125 4.30 26.42 1.62
CA ASN A 125 4.71 27.75 2.05
C ASN A 125 4.26 27.97 3.50
N ASN A 126 4.29 29.21 3.99
CA ASN A 126 3.92 29.54 5.37
C ASN A 126 2.41 29.41 5.69
N GLU A 127 1.58 29.13 4.68
CA GLU A 127 0.11 29.14 4.81
C GLU A 127 -0.56 27.82 4.49
N ILE A 128 0.03 27.02 3.58
CA ILE A 128 -0.61 25.80 3.06
C ILE A 128 0.38 24.63 2.96
N THR A 129 -0.17 23.42 3.09
CA THR A 129 0.58 22.17 2.86
C THR A 129 0.68 21.81 1.38
N ILE A 130 1.62 20.90 1.08
CA ILE A 130 1.77 20.27 -0.24
C ILE A 130 0.49 19.53 -0.64
N ALA A 131 -0.17 18.84 0.30
CA ALA A 131 -1.46 18.18 0.05
C ALA A 131 -2.57 19.16 -0.34
N GLN A 132 -2.72 20.29 0.39
CA GLN A 132 -3.71 21.30 0.00
C GLN A 132 -3.43 21.80 -1.41
N ARG A 133 -2.19 22.18 -1.71
CA ARG A 133 -1.82 22.67 -3.05
C ARG A 133 -2.12 21.64 -4.14
N ALA A 134 -1.80 20.36 -3.88
CA ALA A 134 -2.06 19.29 -4.83
C ALA A 134 -3.57 19.11 -5.08
N TRP A 135 -4.39 19.23 -4.04
CA TRP A 135 -5.84 19.08 -4.11
C TRP A 135 -6.49 20.24 -4.86
N GLU A 136 -6.05 21.47 -4.60
CA GLU A 136 -6.52 22.66 -5.30
C GLU A 136 -6.24 22.59 -6.82
N LYS A 137 -5.11 21.99 -7.22
CA LYS A 137 -4.76 21.77 -8.64
C LYS A 137 -5.46 20.57 -9.28
N HIS A 138 -5.91 19.62 -8.47
CA HIS A 138 -6.53 18.38 -8.93
C HIS A 138 -8.04 18.55 -9.10
N THR A 139 -8.68 19.30 -8.21
CA THR A 139 -10.12 19.59 -8.26
C THR A 139 -10.44 20.32 -9.57
N GLY A 140 -11.44 19.82 -10.31
CA GLY A 140 -11.85 20.37 -11.61
C GLY A 140 -11.23 19.68 -12.83
N ARG A 141 -10.40 18.64 -12.65
CA ARG A 141 -9.91 17.80 -13.76
C ARG A 141 -10.90 16.74 -14.23
N MET A 142 -11.78 16.32 -13.33
CA MET A 142 -12.85 15.37 -13.60
C MET A 142 -14.13 15.92 -12.96
N GLU A 143 -15.26 15.74 -13.63
CA GLU A 143 -16.60 15.98 -13.04
C GLU A 143 -16.96 14.84 -12.09
N ASP A 144 -16.13 14.61 -11.08
CA ASP A 144 -16.46 13.76 -9.95
C ASP A 144 -16.62 14.59 -8.67
N HIS A 145 -17.49 14.13 -7.78
CA HIS A 145 -17.68 14.75 -6.46
C HIS A 145 -16.79 14.12 -5.38
N PHE A 146 -15.87 13.22 -5.75
CA PHE A 146 -15.09 12.47 -4.78
C PHE A 146 -14.14 13.40 -4.00
N TRP A 147 -13.40 14.25 -4.72
CA TRP A 147 -12.49 15.23 -4.12
C TRP A 147 -13.23 16.43 -3.52
N GLY A 148 -14.50 16.62 -3.88
CA GLY A 148 -15.35 17.71 -3.43
C GLY A 148 -14.87 19.09 -3.88
N GLU A 149 -15.53 20.13 -3.38
CA GLU A 149 -15.19 21.50 -3.77
C GLU A 149 -14.09 22.12 -2.91
N VAL A 150 -13.21 22.90 -3.54
CA VAL A 150 -12.20 23.75 -2.87
C VAL A 150 -12.90 25.00 -2.33
N LYS A 151 -13.39 24.93 -1.09
CA LYS A 151 -14.05 26.04 -0.39
C LYS A 151 -13.64 26.08 1.08
N GLY A 152 -13.68 27.27 1.67
CA GLY A 152 -13.29 27.52 3.07
C GLY A 152 -11.91 28.17 3.21
N ASN A 153 -11.52 28.44 4.45
CA ASN A 153 -10.18 28.94 4.77
C ASN A 153 -9.12 27.82 4.68
N ASN A 154 -7.83 28.16 4.78
CA ASN A 154 -6.74 27.17 4.63
C ASN A 154 -6.83 26.03 5.64
N GLN A 155 -7.15 26.32 6.90
CA GLN A 155 -7.33 25.28 7.91
C GLN A 155 -8.42 24.27 7.52
N GLN A 156 -9.61 24.76 7.13
CA GLN A 156 -10.72 23.91 6.70
C GLN A 156 -10.37 23.09 5.45
N LYS A 157 -9.65 23.69 4.50
CA LYS A 157 -9.20 23.01 3.28
C LYS A 157 -8.18 21.90 3.60
N GLN A 158 -7.25 22.15 4.52
CA GLN A 158 -6.28 21.15 4.99
C GLN A 158 -6.96 19.98 5.70
N GLU A 159 -7.87 20.27 6.64
CA GLU A 159 -8.64 19.24 7.35
C GLU A 159 -9.41 18.35 6.35
N LYS A 160 -10.05 18.97 5.34
CA LYS A 160 -10.82 18.25 4.32
C LYS A 160 -9.96 17.36 3.42
N VAL A 161 -8.82 17.86 2.94
CA VAL A 161 -7.92 17.03 2.10
C VAL A 161 -7.30 15.90 2.91
N MET A 162 -6.92 16.15 4.17
CA MET A 162 -6.38 15.10 5.03
C MET A 162 -7.42 14.01 5.33
N GLN A 163 -8.69 14.37 5.56
CA GLN A 163 -9.77 13.38 5.67
C GLN A 163 -9.87 12.48 4.44
N LYS A 164 -9.68 13.03 3.23
CA LYS A 164 -9.67 12.24 1.99
C LYS A 164 -8.44 11.34 1.88
N ILE A 165 -7.28 11.83 2.30
CA ILE A 165 -6.04 11.04 2.34
C ILE A 165 -6.19 9.85 3.29
N HIS A 166 -6.66 10.09 4.52
CA HIS A 166 -6.94 9.03 5.49
C HIS A 166 -7.96 8.02 4.94
N TYR A 167 -9.06 8.50 4.37
CA TYR A 167 -10.06 7.63 3.75
C TYR A 167 -9.44 6.71 2.69
N ILE A 168 -8.62 7.23 1.78
CA ILE A 168 -7.97 6.40 0.74
C ILE A 168 -6.99 5.40 1.37
N LEU A 169 -6.18 5.81 2.35
CA LEU A 169 -5.20 4.93 2.99
C LEU A 169 -5.86 3.80 3.79
N GLU A 170 -6.99 4.07 4.41
CA GLU A 170 -7.80 3.09 5.17
C GLU A 170 -8.57 2.15 4.25
N ASN A 171 -9.13 2.66 3.15
CA ASN A 171 -10.00 1.94 2.23
C ASN A 171 -9.31 1.55 0.91
N LYS A 172 -7.97 1.55 0.88
CA LYS A 172 -7.21 1.13 -0.30
C LYS A 172 -7.48 -0.34 -0.60
N THR A 173 -7.75 -0.63 -1.86
CA THR A 173 -7.90 -1.99 -2.40
C THR A 173 -6.87 -2.26 -3.49
N TRP A 174 -6.08 -1.25 -3.85
CA TRP A 174 -4.98 -1.35 -4.79
C TRP A 174 -3.80 -0.55 -4.27
N TRP A 175 -2.63 -1.15 -4.28
CA TRP A 175 -1.37 -0.44 -4.15
C TRP A 175 -0.28 -1.12 -4.98
N ASN A 176 0.71 -0.35 -5.40
CA ASN A 176 1.83 -0.87 -6.18
C ASN A 176 3.06 0.04 -6.05
N ILE A 177 4.25 -0.54 -6.27
CA ILE A 177 5.48 0.19 -6.52
C ILE A 177 5.99 -0.16 -7.92
N PHE A 178 6.14 0.86 -8.77
CA PHE A 178 6.47 0.67 -10.19
C PHE A 178 7.23 1.86 -10.77
N PHE A 179 7.89 1.64 -11.91
CA PHE A 179 8.57 2.71 -12.64
C PHE A 179 7.58 3.55 -13.45
N HIS A 180 7.35 4.78 -12.99
CA HIS A 180 6.59 5.79 -13.72
C HIS A 180 7.50 6.59 -14.65
N TYR A 181 7.12 6.69 -15.93
CA TYR A 181 7.94 7.30 -17.00
C TYR A 181 8.50 8.70 -16.69
N LYS A 182 7.77 9.54 -15.93
CA LYS A 182 8.19 10.90 -15.53
C LYS A 182 8.82 11.01 -14.14
N HIS A 183 8.50 10.08 -13.25
CA HIS A 183 8.79 10.25 -11.82
C HIS A 183 9.74 9.19 -11.27
N GLY A 184 10.22 8.30 -12.14
CA GLY A 184 11.02 7.16 -11.71
C GLY A 184 10.17 6.19 -10.89
N LEU A 185 10.78 5.60 -9.87
CA LEU A 185 10.08 4.67 -8.99
C LEU A 185 9.08 5.42 -8.08
N VAL A 186 7.83 4.98 -8.09
CA VAL A 186 6.74 5.61 -7.33
C VAL A 186 6.00 4.58 -6.50
N PHE A 187 5.42 5.02 -5.38
CA PHE A 187 4.43 4.28 -4.62
C PHE A 187 3.06 4.89 -4.86
N GLU A 188 2.08 4.05 -5.16
CA GLU A 188 0.73 4.47 -5.47
C GLU A 188 -0.28 3.62 -4.73
N VAL A 189 -1.32 4.28 -4.24
CA VAL A 189 -2.48 3.63 -3.60
C VAL A 189 -3.75 4.13 -4.26
N ARG A 190 -4.75 3.26 -4.34
CA ARG A 190 -6.09 3.60 -4.81
C ARG A 190 -7.15 2.93 -3.96
N GLU A 191 -8.24 3.65 -3.74
CA GLU A 191 -9.49 3.08 -3.22
C GLU A 191 -10.28 2.38 -4.34
N LYS A 192 -11.33 1.65 -3.97
CA LYS A 192 -12.10 0.77 -4.86
C LYS A 192 -12.62 1.40 -6.16
N GLN A 193 -12.96 2.68 -6.18
CA GLN A 193 -13.43 3.39 -7.39
C GLN A 193 -12.28 3.93 -8.24
N GLY A 194 -11.03 3.78 -7.79
CA GLY A 194 -9.85 4.14 -8.55
C GLY A 194 -9.27 5.50 -8.20
N HIS A 195 -9.87 6.31 -7.32
CA HIS A 195 -9.20 7.53 -6.87
C HIS A 195 -7.98 7.17 -6.04
N GLY A 196 -6.92 7.94 -6.18
CA GLY A 196 -5.65 7.55 -5.60
C GLY A 196 -4.73 8.69 -5.25
N ILE A 197 -3.60 8.28 -4.69
CA ILE A 197 -2.53 9.16 -4.27
C ILE A 197 -1.22 8.50 -4.68
N ARG A 198 -0.29 9.32 -5.17
CA ARG A 198 1.04 8.88 -5.57
C ARG A 198 2.11 9.63 -4.79
N TRP A 199 3.13 8.90 -4.36
CA TRP A 199 4.34 9.43 -3.78
C TRP A 199 5.57 8.95 -4.55
N SER A 200 6.69 9.63 -4.38
CA SER A 200 7.99 9.07 -4.75
C SER A 200 8.22 7.75 -4.01
N HIS A 201 9.12 6.91 -4.51
CA HIS A 201 9.55 5.72 -3.79
C HIS A 201 9.97 6.03 -2.35
N GLY A 202 9.59 5.15 -1.41
CA GLY A 202 9.73 5.34 0.03
C GLY A 202 8.72 6.31 0.67
N GLY A 203 7.74 6.83 -0.08
CA GLY A 203 6.66 7.65 0.48
C GLY A 203 7.02 9.10 0.84
N LYS A 204 8.29 9.49 0.66
CA LYS A 204 8.84 10.74 1.23
C LYS A 204 8.41 12.03 0.55
N LYS A 205 7.79 11.98 -0.62
CA LYS A 205 7.32 13.17 -1.35
C LYS A 205 5.99 12.89 -2.03
N LEU A 206 4.98 13.70 -1.74
CA LEU A 206 3.72 13.66 -2.47
C LEU A 206 3.95 14.08 -3.93
N ILE A 207 3.60 13.21 -4.87
CA ILE A 207 3.60 13.52 -6.30
C ILE A 207 2.25 14.14 -6.69
N GLY A 208 1.14 13.58 -6.19
CA GLY A 208 -0.18 14.16 -6.38
C GLY A 208 -1.33 13.16 -6.26
N PHE A 209 -2.52 13.69 -6.49
CA PHE A 209 -3.77 12.93 -6.53
C PHE A 209 -4.06 12.39 -7.92
N LEU A 210 -4.80 11.28 -7.94
CA LEU A 210 -5.10 10.52 -9.15
C LEU A 210 -6.61 10.39 -9.31
N GLU A 211 -7.07 10.64 -10.53
CA GLU A 211 -8.42 10.34 -10.96
C GLU A 211 -8.59 8.82 -11.14
N LYS A 212 -9.83 8.39 -11.37
CA LYS A 212 -10.15 6.99 -11.74
C LYS A 212 -9.36 6.54 -12.97
N PHE A 213 -9.20 5.23 -13.13
CA PHE A 213 -8.66 4.70 -14.39
C PHE A 213 -9.62 5.05 -15.54
N ILE A 214 -9.08 5.59 -16.63
CA ILE A 214 -9.86 6.16 -17.75
C ILE A 214 -10.30 5.07 -18.75
N ASN A 215 -9.66 3.90 -18.72
CA ASN A 215 -9.88 2.81 -19.68
C ASN A 215 -10.67 1.67 -19.02
N GLU A 216 -11.89 1.97 -18.54
CA GLU A 216 -12.89 0.93 -18.23
C GLU A 216 -13.34 0.19 -19.50
#